data_AF-P10155-F1
#
_entry.id   AF-P10155-F1
#
_cell.length_a   1.000
_cell.length_b   1.000
_cell.length_c   1.000
_cell.angle_alpha   90.00
_cell.angle_beta   90.00
_cell.angle_gamma   90.00
#
_symmetry.space_group_name_H-M   'P 1'
#
loop_
_entity.id
_entity.type
_entity.pdbx_description
1 polymer ?
#
loop_
_entity_poly.entity_id
_entity_poly.type
_entity_poly.pdbx_seq_one_letter_code
_entity_poly.pdbx_strand_id
1 'polypeptide(L)'
;MEESVNQMQPLNEKQIANSQDGYVWQVTDMNRLHRFLCFGSEGGTYYIKEQKLGLENAEALIRLIEDGRGCEVIQEIKSFSQEGRTTKQEPMLFALAICSQCSDISTKQAAFKAVSEVCRIPTHLFTFIQFKKDLKESMKCGMWGRALRKAIADWYNEKGGMALALAVTKYKQRNGWSHKDLLRLSHLKPSSEGLAIVTKYITKGWKEVHELYKEKALSVETEKLLKYLEAVEKVKRTRDELEVIHLIEEHRLVREHLLTNHLKSKEVWKALLQEMPLTALLRNLGKMTANSVLEPGNSEVSLVCEKLCNEKLLKKARIHPFHILIALETYKTGHGLRGKLKWRPDEEILKALDAAFYKTFKTVEPTGKRFLLAVDVSASMNQRVLGSILNASTVAAAMCMVVTRTEKDSYVVAFSDEMVPCPVTTDMTLQQVLMAMSQIPAGGTDCSLPMIWAQKTNTPADVFIVFTDNETFAGGVHPAIALREYRKKMDIPAKLIVCGMTSNGFTIADPDDRGMLDMCGFDTGALDVIRNFTLDMI
;
A
#
# COMPACT_ATOMS: atom_id res chain seq x y z
N MET A 1 -14.77 -42.87 19.31
CA MET A 1 -14.09 -41.67 18.81
C MET A 1 -14.79 -41.36 17.50
N GLU A 2 -15.58 -40.30 17.43
CA GLU A 2 -16.00 -39.78 16.12
C GLU A 2 -14.70 -39.50 15.35
N GLU A 3 -14.55 -40.12 14.17
CA GLU A 3 -13.40 -39.85 13.31
C GLU A 3 -13.38 -38.34 13.04
N SER A 4 -12.34 -37.67 13.52
CA SER A 4 -12.23 -36.23 13.35
C SER A 4 -12.04 -35.93 11.87
N VAL A 5 -12.99 -35.19 11.28
CA VAL A 5 -12.92 -34.73 9.88
C VAL A 5 -11.64 -33.92 9.70
N ASN A 6 -10.72 -34.45 8.87
CA ASN A 6 -9.44 -33.81 8.59
C ASN A 6 -9.61 -32.67 7.58
N GLN A 7 -8.54 -31.90 7.34
CA GLN A 7 -8.59 -30.75 6.44
C GLN A 7 -8.85 -31.13 4.98
N MET A 8 -8.63 -32.39 4.57
CA MET A 8 -8.88 -32.88 3.21
C MET A 8 -10.34 -33.30 2.99
N GLN A 9 -11.21 -33.11 3.98
CA GLN A 9 -12.63 -33.40 3.92
C GLN A 9 -13.44 -32.15 4.32
N PRO A 10 -14.55 -31.83 3.63
CA PRO A 10 -15.36 -30.67 3.99
C PRO A 10 -16.06 -30.86 5.34
N LEU A 11 -16.03 -29.83 6.19
CA LEU A 11 -16.86 -29.73 7.39
C LEU A 11 -18.34 -29.58 7.06
N ASN A 12 -18.66 -28.85 5.98
CA ASN A 12 -20.01 -28.60 5.50
C ASN A 12 -20.00 -28.20 4.01
N GLU A 13 -21.19 -28.10 3.42
CA GLU A 13 -21.42 -27.76 2.01
C GLU A 13 -20.94 -26.36 1.59
N LYS A 14 -20.64 -25.46 2.54
CA LYS A 14 -20.14 -24.10 2.26
C LYS A 14 -18.63 -24.07 2.06
N GLN A 15 -17.91 -25.16 2.39
CA GLN A 15 -16.48 -25.22 2.18
C GLN A 15 -16.12 -25.58 0.74
N ILE A 16 -15.03 -24.99 0.26
CA ILE A 16 -14.42 -25.22 -1.04
C ILE A 16 -12.99 -25.73 -0.86
N ALA A 17 -12.46 -26.44 -1.85
CA ALA A 17 -11.06 -26.82 -1.88
C ALA A 17 -10.17 -25.60 -2.18
N ASN A 18 -9.07 -25.46 -1.43
CA ASN A 18 -8.01 -24.48 -1.69
C ASN A 18 -7.03 -24.98 -2.77
N SER A 19 -5.88 -24.32 -2.92
CA SER A 19 -4.91 -24.67 -3.96
C SER A 19 -4.19 -26.01 -3.74
N GLN A 20 -4.32 -26.62 -2.55
CA GLN A 20 -3.73 -27.89 -2.14
C GLN A 20 -4.79 -28.94 -1.75
N ASP A 21 -6.04 -28.76 -2.22
CA ASP A 21 -7.17 -29.64 -1.95
C ASP A 21 -7.62 -29.71 -0.47
N GLY A 22 -7.08 -28.84 0.39
CA GLY A 22 -7.59 -28.64 1.75
C GLY A 22 -8.88 -27.82 1.72
N TYR A 23 -9.88 -28.22 2.50
CA TYR A 23 -11.19 -27.59 2.55
C TYR A 23 -11.20 -26.38 3.49
N VAL A 24 -11.60 -25.24 2.95
CA VAL A 24 -11.65 -23.93 3.59
C VAL A 24 -12.93 -23.20 3.16
N TRP A 25 -13.22 -22.03 3.71
CA TRP A 25 -14.32 -21.21 3.20
C TRP A 25 -13.84 -20.24 2.12
N GLN A 26 -14.77 -19.83 1.27
CA GLN A 26 -14.58 -18.67 0.42
C GLN A 26 -14.72 -17.40 1.26
N VAL A 27 -13.68 -16.56 1.25
CA VAL A 27 -13.75 -15.24 1.90
C VAL A 27 -14.82 -14.39 1.20
N THR A 28 -15.58 -13.60 1.96
CA THR A 28 -16.61 -12.72 1.39
C THR A 28 -16.00 -11.80 0.33
N ASP A 29 -16.75 -11.50 -0.73
CA ASP A 29 -16.20 -10.70 -1.84
C ASP A 29 -15.76 -9.29 -1.38
N MET A 30 -16.38 -8.72 -0.34
CA MET A 30 -15.95 -7.45 0.25
C MET A 30 -14.61 -7.55 0.99
N ASN A 31 -14.41 -8.62 1.79
CA ASN A 31 -13.10 -8.87 2.41
C ASN A 31 -12.04 -9.22 1.37
N ARG A 32 -12.43 -9.89 0.28
CA ARG A 32 -11.55 -10.12 -0.86
C ARG A 32 -11.15 -8.81 -1.54
N LEU A 33 -12.08 -7.86 -1.69
CA LEU A 33 -11.78 -6.50 -2.16
C LEU A 33 -10.75 -5.85 -1.24
N HIS A 34 -10.92 -5.87 0.08
CA HIS A 34 -9.94 -5.31 1.01
C HIS A 34 -8.54 -5.94 0.85
N ARG A 35 -8.46 -7.28 0.76
CA ARG A 35 -7.20 -7.98 0.47
C ARG A 35 -6.59 -7.55 -0.87
N PHE A 36 -7.39 -7.41 -1.92
CA PHE A 36 -6.93 -6.92 -3.22
C PHE A 36 -6.44 -5.47 -3.14
N LEU A 37 -7.12 -4.59 -2.40
CA LEU A 37 -6.68 -3.20 -2.23
C LEU A 37 -5.32 -3.11 -1.53
N CYS A 38 -5.07 -3.95 -0.53
CA CYS A 38 -3.82 -3.97 0.24
C CYS A 38 -2.65 -4.66 -0.47
N PHE A 39 -2.89 -5.80 -1.14
CA PHE A 39 -1.84 -6.64 -1.72
C PHE A 39 -1.74 -6.59 -3.25
N GLY A 40 -2.81 -6.17 -3.94
CA GLY A 40 -2.92 -6.29 -5.39
C GLY A 40 -2.84 -7.74 -5.86
N SER A 41 -2.39 -7.94 -7.10
CA SER A 41 -2.17 -9.26 -7.69
C SER A 41 -0.78 -9.44 -8.32
N GLU A 42 0.07 -8.40 -8.27
CA GLU A 42 1.41 -8.40 -8.86
C GLU A 42 2.31 -9.44 -8.19
N GLY A 43 2.94 -10.30 -9.00
CA GLY A 43 3.73 -11.45 -8.56
C GLY A 43 2.92 -12.73 -8.36
N GLY A 44 1.58 -12.65 -8.31
CA GLY A 44 0.73 -13.79 -7.96
C GLY A 44 0.85 -14.19 -6.48
N THR A 45 0.39 -15.40 -6.17
CA THR A 45 0.69 -16.11 -4.92
C THR A 45 1.64 -17.27 -5.23
N TYR A 46 2.05 -18.01 -4.21
CA TYR A 46 2.82 -19.25 -4.37
C TYR A 46 2.13 -20.25 -5.31
N TYR A 47 0.80 -20.34 -5.23
CA TYR A 47 0.00 -21.30 -6.00
C TYR A 47 -0.73 -20.69 -7.21
N ILE A 48 -1.04 -19.39 -7.18
CA ILE A 48 -1.89 -18.72 -8.19
C ILE A 48 -1.04 -17.73 -8.99
N LYS A 49 -0.95 -17.93 -10.31
CA LYS A 49 -0.25 -17.00 -11.21
C LYS A 49 -0.89 -15.61 -11.20
N GLU A 50 -0.07 -14.56 -11.39
CA GLU A 50 -0.48 -13.14 -11.40
C GLU A 50 -1.74 -12.86 -12.23
N GLN A 51 -1.80 -13.35 -13.48
CA GLN A 51 -2.96 -13.13 -14.36
C GLN A 51 -4.25 -13.76 -13.82
N LYS A 52 -4.15 -15.00 -13.31
CA LYS A 52 -5.29 -15.72 -12.72
C LYS A 52 -5.77 -15.00 -11.46
N LEU A 53 -4.85 -14.60 -10.59
CA LEU A 53 -5.15 -13.86 -9.36
C LEU A 53 -5.83 -12.51 -9.65
N GLY A 54 -5.37 -11.80 -10.68
CA GLY A 54 -5.99 -10.56 -11.12
C GLY A 54 -7.42 -10.76 -11.63
N LEU A 55 -7.65 -11.82 -12.42
CA LEU A 55 -8.97 -12.17 -12.94
C LEU A 55 -9.95 -12.52 -11.80
N GLU A 56 -9.56 -13.40 -10.88
CA GLU A 56 -10.45 -13.81 -9.79
C GLU A 56 -10.86 -12.65 -8.86
N ASN A 57 -9.94 -11.70 -8.62
CA ASN A 57 -10.26 -10.48 -7.86
C ASN A 57 -11.19 -9.54 -8.66
N ALA A 58 -11.01 -9.45 -9.98
CA ALA A 58 -11.93 -8.70 -10.84
C ALA A 58 -13.33 -9.33 -10.85
N GLU A 59 -13.44 -10.66 -10.89
CA GLU A 59 -14.71 -11.39 -10.81
C GLU A 59 -15.42 -11.15 -9.48
N ALA A 60 -14.70 -11.19 -8.36
CA ALA A 60 -15.28 -10.85 -7.04
C ALA A 60 -15.82 -9.41 -6.99
N LEU A 61 -15.09 -8.46 -7.58
CA LEU A 61 -15.56 -7.09 -7.70
C LEU A 61 -16.80 -6.95 -8.59
N ILE A 62 -16.87 -7.70 -9.68
CA ILE A 62 -18.03 -7.72 -10.57
C ILE A 62 -19.26 -8.30 -9.85
N ARG A 63 -19.11 -9.40 -9.10
CA ARG A 63 -20.19 -9.97 -8.28
C ARG A 63 -20.76 -8.96 -7.28
N LEU A 64 -19.90 -8.21 -6.56
CA LEU A 64 -20.36 -7.14 -5.67
C LEU A 64 -21.20 -6.08 -6.40
N ILE A 65 -20.85 -5.74 -7.65
CA ILE A 65 -21.61 -4.76 -8.44
C ILE A 65 -22.94 -5.37 -8.89
N GLU A 66 -22.94 -6.63 -9.34
CA GLU A 66 -24.14 -7.37 -9.78
C GLU A 66 -25.13 -7.58 -8.63
N ASP A 67 -24.63 -7.78 -7.40
CA ASP A 67 -25.42 -7.86 -6.17
C ASP A 67 -25.94 -6.49 -5.67
N GLY A 68 -25.74 -5.42 -6.43
CA GLY A 68 -26.22 -4.07 -6.09
C GLY A 68 -25.37 -3.34 -5.04
N ARG A 69 -24.20 -3.86 -4.68
CA ARG A 69 -23.29 -3.29 -3.67
C ARG A 69 -22.19 -2.40 -4.26
N GLY A 70 -22.29 -2.03 -5.53
CA GLY A 70 -21.24 -1.23 -6.18
C GLY A 70 -21.05 0.18 -5.60
N CYS A 71 -22.08 0.80 -5.00
CA CYS A 71 -21.90 2.05 -4.25
C CYS A 71 -21.10 1.87 -2.95
N GLU A 72 -21.27 0.73 -2.26
CA GLU A 72 -20.51 0.37 -1.06
C GLU A 72 -19.03 0.16 -1.42
N VAL A 73 -18.76 -0.54 -2.52
CA VAL A 73 -17.40 -0.69 -3.08
C VAL A 73 -16.73 0.66 -3.32
N ILE A 74 -17.43 1.64 -3.90
CA ILE A 74 -16.87 2.99 -4.11
C ILE A 74 -16.56 3.69 -2.79
N GLN A 75 -17.41 3.50 -1.77
CA GLN A 75 -17.18 4.08 -0.46
C GLN A 75 -15.93 3.47 0.22
N GLU A 76 -15.73 2.15 0.10
CA GLU A 76 -14.51 1.49 0.58
C GLU A 76 -13.26 1.99 -0.16
N ILE A 77 -13.29 2.06 -1.49
CA ILE A 77 -12.17 2.61 -2.28
C ILE A 77 -11.83 4.04 -1.85
N LYS A 78 -12.85 4.88 -1.61
CA LYS A 78 -12.66 6.25 -1.11
C LYS A 78 -12.04 6.26 0.29
N SER A 79 -12.55 5.44 1.20
CA SER A 79 -12.07 5.31 2.57
C SER A 79 -10.58 4.92 2.59
N PHE A 80 -10.24 3.79 1.97
CA PHE A 80 -8.85 3.29 1.87
C PHE A 80 -7.91 4.32 1.24
N SER A 81 -8.37 5.03 0.20
CA SER A 81 -7.59 6.08 -0.44
C SER A 81 -7.36 7.28 0.47
N GLN A 82 -8.41 7.86 1.05
CA GLN A 82 -8.33 9.09 1.85
C GLN A 82 -7.49 8.91 3.11
N GLU A 83 -7.67 7.77 3.78
CA GLU A 83 -6.97 7.35 4.99
C GLU A 83 -5.55 6.87 4.71
N GLY A 84 -5.24 6.47 3.47
CA GLY A 84 -3.91 5.99 3.09
C GLY A 84 -3.60 4.58 3.61
N ARG A 85 -4.63 3.72 3.66
CA ARG A 85 -4.58 2.34 4.20
C ARG A 85 -3.87 1.34 3.30
N THR A 86 -3.57 1.73 2.06
CA THR A 86 -2.90 0.86 1.08
C THR A 86 -1.49 1.35 0.77
N THR A 87 -0.59 0.40 0.50
CA THR A 87 0.76 0.71 0.03
C THR A 87 0.72 1.26 -1.40
N LYS A 88 0.19 0.45 -2.32
CA LYS A 88 0.14 0.74 -3.76
C LYS A 88 -1.24 1.28 -4.13
N GLN A 89 -1.28 2.12 -5.16
CA GLN A 89 -2.52 2.78 -5.58
C GLN A 89 -3.18 2.02 -6.75
N GLU A 90 -2.41 1.21 -7.46
CA GLU A 90 -2.82 0.46 -8.65
C GLU A 90 -4.07 -0.40 -8.40
N PRO A 91 -4.20 -1.21 -7.32
CA PRO A 91 -5.40 -2.00 -7.09
C PRO A 91 -6.66 -1.15 -6.91
N MET A 92 -6.57 -0.05 -6.16
CA MET A 92 -7.69 0.90 -5.98
C MET A 92 -8.10 1.55 -7.30
N LEU A 93 -7.12 1.95 -8.12
CA LEU A 93 -7.38 2.60 -9.42
C LEU A 93 -7.96 1.62 -10.44
N PHE A 94 -7.56 0.34 -10.38
CA PHE A 94 -8.13 -0.73 -11.18
C PHE A 94 -9.58 -1.02 -10.77
N ALA A 95 -9.85 -1.14 -9.47
CA ALA A 95 -11.22 -1.33 -8.96
C ALA A 95 -12.13 -0.15 -9.34
N LEU A 96 -11.65 1.09 -9.19
CA LEU A 96 -12.36 2.30 -9.63
C LEU A 96 -12.62 2.29 -11.15
N ALA A 97 -11.67 1.79 -11.95
CA ALA A 97 -11.81 1.66 -13.40
C ALA A 97 -12.95 0.70 -13.77
N ILE A 98 -13.02 -0.49 -13.14
CA ILE A 98 -14.11 -1.46 -13.31
C ILE A 98 -15.46 -0.81 -12.95
N CYS A 99 -15.58 -0.20 -11.76
CA CYS A 99 -16.82 0.47 -11.33
C CYS A 99 -17.23 1.61 -12.27
N SER A 100 -16.28 2.29 -12.92
CA SER A 100 -16.59 3.36 -13.88
C SER A 100 -16.99 2.85 -15.28
N GLN A 101 -16.91 1.54 -15.53
CA GLN A 101 -17.27 0.88 -16.79
C GLN A 101 -18.39 -0.16 -16.65
N CYS A 102 -18.89 -0.42 -15.44
CA CYS A 102 -19.97 -1.37 -15.21
C CYS A 102 -21.31 -0.95 -15.85
N SER A 103 -22.26 -1.87 -15.89
CA SER A 103 -23.63 -1.62 -16.38
C SER A 103 -24.42 -0.73 -15.42
N ASP A 104 -24.29 -0.95 -14.11
CA ASP A 104 -25.02 -0.19 -13.08
C ASP A 104 -24.72 1.32 -13.13
N ILE A 105 -25.79 2.11 -13.27
CA ILE A 105 -25.72 3.56 -13.43
C ILE A 105 -25.30 4.22 -12.11
N SER A 106 -25.80 3.72 -10.97
CA SER A 106 -25.56 4.33 -9.66
C SER A 106 -24.07 4.24 -9.28
N THR A 107 -23.49 3.04 -9.43
CA THR A 107 -22.07 2.76 -9.23
C THR A 107 -21.21 3.57 -10.18
N LYS A 108 -21.57 3.64 -11.46
CA LYS A 108 -20.82 4.43 -12.46
C LYS A 108 -20.76 5.91 -12.10
N GLN A 109 -21.89 6.50 -11.67
CA GLN A 109 -21.95 7.90 -11.25
C GLN A 109 -21.12 8.13 -9.99
N ALA A 110 -21.21 7.24 -9.00
CA ALA A 110 -20.40 7.29 -7.78
C ALA A 110 -18.89 7.17 -8.10
N ALA A 111 -18.50 6.26 -8.98
CA ALA A 111 -17.13 6.08 -9.43
C ALA A 111 -16.56 7.34 -10.07
N PHE A 112 -17.29 8.00 -10.98
CA PHE A 112 -16.83 9.23 -11.61
C PHE A 112 -16.73 10.41 -10.63
N LYS A 113 -17.63 10.51 -9.65
CA LYS A 113 -17.53 11.51 -8.58
C LYS A 113 -16.31 11.29 -7.70
N ALA A 114 -15.95 10.03 -7.44
CA ALA A 114 -14.79 9.67 -6.63
C ALA A 114 -13.43 9.92 -7.34
N VAL A 115 -13.41 10.18 -8.66
CA VAL A 115 -12.15 10.33 -9.43
C VAL A 115 -11.28 11.46 -8.86
N SER A 116 -11.83 12.63 -8.54
CA SER A 116 -11.02 13.75 -8.02
C SER A 116 -10.45 13.47 -6.63
N GLU A 117 -11.19 12.74 -5.79
CA GLU A 117 -10.78 12.35 -4.44
C GLU A 117 -9.71 11.25 -4.45
N VAL A 118 -9.86 10.24 -5.31
CA VAL A 118 -8.95 9.08 -5.40
C VAL A 118 -7.71 9.40 -6.24
N CYS A 119 -7.89 10.04 -7.41
CA CYS A 119 -6.78 10.36 -8.32
C CYS A 119 -6.04 11.65 -7.91
N ARG A 120 -5.45 11.69 -6.73
CA ARG A 120 -4.84 12.92 -6.16
C ARG A 120 -3.75 13.57 -7.02
N ILE A 121 -2.92 12.76 -7.69
CA ILE A 121 -1.77 13.21 -8.50
C ILE A 121 -1.89 12.71 -9.95
N PRO A 122 -1.17 13.33 -10.92
CA PRO A 122 -1.21 12.92 -12.33
C PRO A 122 -0.97 11.43 -12.56
N THR A 123 -0.02 10.82 -11.84
CA THR A 123 0.24 9.37 -11.97
C THR A 123 -1.02 8.54 -11.73
N HIS A 124 -1.84 8.87 -10.72
CA HIS A 124 -3.06 8.13 -10.44
C HIS A 124 -4.07 8.28 -11.57
N LEU A 125 -4.23 9.51 -12.08
CA LEU A 125 -5.13 9.79 -13.19
C LEU A 125 -4.70 9.02 -14.45
N PHE A 126 -3.41 9.04 -14.78
CA PHE A 126 -2.87 8.31 -15.93
C PHE A 126 -3.04 6.80 -15.79
N THR A 127 -2.78 6.23 -14.61
CA THR A 127 -3.00 4.81 -14.32
C THR A 127 -4.48 4.43 -14.44
N PHE A 128 -5.39 5.20 -13.85
CA PHE A 128 -6.83 4.99 -13.98
C PHE A 128 -7.29 4.98 -15.44
N ILE A 129 -6.81 5.93 -16.23
CA ILE A 129 -7.14 6.02 -17.66
C ILE A 129 -6.56 4.84 -18.44
N GLN A 130 -5.34 4.41 -18.11
CA GLN A 130 -4.74 3.22 -18.71
C GLN A 130 -5.55 1.96 -18.39
N PHE A 131 -5.96 1.75 -17.13
CA PHE A 131 -6.82 0.61 -16.79
C PHE A 131 -8.18 0.64 -17.51
N LYS A 132 -8.81 1.81 -17.64
CA LYS A 132 -10.04 1.93 -18.45
C LYS A 132 -9.83 1.57 -19.92
N LYS A 133 -8.64 1.87 -20.47
CA LYS A 133 -8.27 1.48 -21.84
C LYS A 133 -8.09 -0.03 -21.93
N ASP A 134 -7.43 -0.65 -20.95
CA ASP A 134 -7.17 -2.10 -20.93
C ASP A 134 -8.46 -2.91 -20.74
N LEU A 135 -9.41 -2.40 -19.96
CA LEU A 135 -10.73 -3.00 -19.74
C LEU A 135 -11.69 -2.85 -20.92
N LYS A 136 -11.35 -2.04 -21.94
CA LYS A 136 -12.24 -1.73 -23.08
C LYS A 136 -12.68 -2.99 -23.82
N GLU A 137 -11.75 -3.91 -24.06
CA GLU A 137 -12.00 -5.14 -24.82
C GLU A 137 -12.77 -6.18 -23.99
N SER A 138 -12.32 -6.44 -22.76
CA SER A 138 -12.95 -7.41 -21.87
C SER A 138 -14.37 -7.02 -21.45
N MET A 139 -14.59 -5.75 -21.11
CA MET A 139 -15.91 -5.23 -20.72
C MET A 139 -16.76 -4.80 -21.93
N LYS A 140 -16.26 -4.97 -23.16
CA LYS A 140 -16.94 -4.62 -24.44
C LYS A 140 -17.57 -3.23 -24.43
N CYS A 141 -16.93 -2.25 -23.79
CA CYS A 141 -17.45 -0.90 -23.63
C CYS A 141 -16.42 0.17 -24.02
N GLY A 142 -16.89 1.26 -24.64
CA GLY A 142 -16.04 2.42 -24.90
C GLY A 142 -15.71 3.20 -23.61
N MET A 143 -14.57 3.88 -23.56
CA MET A 143 -14.18 4.68 -22.38
C MET A 143 -14.51 6.18 -22.50
N TRP A 144 -14.44 6.79 -23.69
CA TRP A 144 -14.51 8.25 -23.89
C TRP A 144 -15.94 8.81 -24.01
N GLY A 145 -16.84 8.36 -23.13
CA GLY A 145 -18.18 8.92 -22.99
C GLY A 145 -18.20 10.32 -22.35
N ARG A 146 -19.37 10.95 -22.31
CA ARG A 146 -19.57 12.28 -21.67
C ARG A 146 -19.11 12.30 -20.21
N ALA A 147 -19.38 11.22 -19.46
CA ALA A 147 -19.02 11.09 -18.06
C ALA A 147 -17.50 11.15 -17.83
N LEU A 148 -16.71 10.40 -18.62
CA LEU A 148 -15.26 10.44 -18.51
C LEU A 148 -14.70 11.81 -18.89
N ARG A 149 -15.16 12.40 -20.01
CA ARG A 149 -14.70 13.74 -20.42
C ARG A 149 -14.95 14.78 -19.33
N LYS A 150 -16.14 14.74 -18.72
CA LYS A 150 -16.48 15.60 -17.59
C LYS A 150 -15.58 15.37 -16.38
N ALA A 151 -15.41 14.11 -15.94
CA ALA A 151 -14.56 13.81 -14.78
C ALA A 151 -13.10 14.27 -14.97
N ILE A 152 -12.54 14.09 -16.17
CA ILE A 152 -11.20 14.61 -16.48
C ILE A 152 -11.19 16.13 -16.51
N ALA A 153 -12.18 16.77 -17.11
CA ALA A 153 -12.25 18.23 -17.14
C ALA A 153 -12.37 18.84 -15.73
N ASP A 154 -13.22 18.27 -14.89
CA ASP A 154 -13.43 18.67 -13.50
C ASP A 154 -12.12 18.48 -12.71
N TRP A 155 -11.40 17.36 -12.88
CA TRP A 155 -10.11 17.13 -12.21
C TRP A 155 -9.06 18.24 -12.46
N TYR A 156 -9.02 18.78 -13.68
CA TYR A 156 -8.13 19.90 -14.00
C TYR A 156 -8.69 21.23 -13.47
N ASN A 157 -10.00 21.47 -13.62
CA ASN A 157 -10.64 22.73 -13.24
C ASN A 157 -10.77 22.94 -11.73
N GLU A 158 -10.79 21.87 -10.95
CA GLU A 158 -10.76 21.92 -9.48
C GLU A 158 -9.38 22.30 -8.93
N LYS A 159 -8.32 22.19 -9.75
CA LYS A 159 -6.97 22.60 -9.34
C LYS A 159 -6.75 24.08 -9.65
N GLY A 160 -6.19 24.83 -8.70
CA GLY A 160 -5.68 26.17 -8.97
C GLY A 160 -4.51 26.15 -9.96
N GLY A 161 -4.28 27.26 -10.68
CA GLY A 161 -3.24 27.36 -11.72
C GLY A 161 -1.84 26.95 -11.24
N MET A 162 -1.39 27.45 -10.09
CA MET A 162 -0.08 27.09 -9.52
C MET A 162 0.01 25.61 -9.11
N ALA A 163 -1.04 25.08 -8.48
CA ALA A 163 -1.07 23.67 -8.08
C ALA A 163 -1.03 22.73 -9.29
N LEU A 164 -1.73 23.10 -10.37
CA LEU A 164 -1.66 22.34 -11.62
C LEU A 164 -0.28 22.47 -12.27
N ALA A 165 0.32 23.65 -12.30
CA ALA A 165 1.67 23.85 -12.84
C ALA A 165 2.70 22.94 -12.17
N LEU A 166 2.73 22.92 -10.83
CA LEU A 166 3.59 22.03 -10.04
C LEU A 166 3.38 20.55 -10.39
N ALA A 167 2.12 20.14 -10.59
CA ALA A 167 1.79 18.76 -10.92
C ALA A 167 2.27 18.37 -12.33
N VAL A 168 2.01 19.21 -13.34
CA VAL A 168 2.29 18.87 -14.75
C VAL A 168 3.76 18.98 -15.12
N THR A 169 4.52 19.84 -14.43
CA THR A 169 5.97 19.95 -14.61
C THR A 169 6.71 18.79 -13.94
N LYS A 170 6.25 18.34 -12.76
CA LYS A 170 6.78 17.18 -12.05
C LYS A 170 6.45 15.86 -12.73
N TYR A 171 5.21 15.71 -13.22
CA TYR A 171 4.70 14.46 -13.79
C TYR A 171 4.24 14.64 -15.24
N LYS A 172 5.16 15.01 -16.13
CA LYS A 172 4.84 15.26 -17.56
C LYS A 172 4.06 14.14 -18.25
N GLN A 173 4.49 12.89 -18.01
CA GLN A 173 3.86 11.67 -18.53
C GLN A 173 4.15 10.49 -17.61
N ARG A 174 3.19 9.57 -17.46
CA ARG A 174 3.36 8.27 -16.79
C ARG A 174 2.43 7.25 -17.44
N ASN A 175 2.80 5.97 -17.37
CA ASN A 175 1.98 4.84 -17.82
C ASN A 175 1.40 5.01 -19.23
N GLY A 176 2.19 5.57 -20.15
CA GLY A 176 1.79 5.77 -21.55
C GLY A 176 0.93 7.00 -21.84
N TRP A 177 0.56 7.78 -20.82
CA TRP A 177 -0.28 8.98 -20.98
C TRP A 177 0.48 10.26 -20.59
N SER A 178 0.20 11.33 -21.34
CA SER A 178 0.63 12.68 -21.01
C SER A 178 -0.57 13.59 -20.70
N HIS A 179 -0.30 14.72 -20.06
CA HIS A 179 -1.32 15.75 -19.88
C HIS A 179 -1.91 16.25 -21.21
N LYS A 180 -1.07 16.32 -22.27
CA LYS A 180 -1.51 16.74 -23.60
C LYS A 180 -2.57 15.80 -24.19
N ASP A 181 -2.41 14.50 -23.97
CA ASP A 181 -3.38 13.50 -24.44
C ASP A 181 -4.73 13.66 -23.73
N LEU A 182 -4.71 13.79 -22.40
CA LEU A 182 -5.93 13.97 -21.62
C LEU A 182 -6.66 15.28 -21.96
N LEU A 183 -5.94 16.38 -22.16
CA LEU A 183 -6.52 17.67 -22.58
C LEU A 183 -7.18 17.58 -23.95
N ARG A 184 -6.54 16.87 -24.90
CA ARG A 184 -7.09 16.66 -26.25
C ARG A 184 -8.38 15.85 -26.22
N LEU A 185 -8.44 14.80 -25.41
CA LEU A 185 -9.55 13.85 -25.39
C LEU A 185 -10.71 14.27 -24.48
N SER A 186 -10.45 15.05 -23.43
CA SER A 186 -11.48 15.57 -22.53
C SER A 186 -12.23 16.77 -23.10
N HIS A 187 -11.62 17.50 -24.05
CA HIS A 187 -12.10 18.80 -24.53
C HIS A 187 -12.28 19.82 -23.38
N LEU A 188 -11.33 19.84 -22.44
CA LEU A 188 -11.33 20.76 -21.31
C LEU A 188 -11.48 22.22 -21.77
N LYS A 189 -12.41 22.95 -21.15
CA LYS A 189 -12.45 24.41 -21.14
C LYS A 189 -11.92 24.91 -19.79
N PRO A 190 -10.78 25.62 -19.74
CA PRO A 190 -10.23 26.17 -18.51
C PRO A 190 -11.22 27.09 -17.80
N SER A 191 -11.41 26.92 -16.49
CA SER A 191 -12.30 27.74 -15.66
C SER A 191 -11.68 29.06 -15.17
N SER A 192 -10.36 29.22 -15.29
CA SER A 192 -9.61 30.40 -14.85
C SER A 192 -8.43 30.73 -15.77
N GLU A 193 -7.90 31.95 -15.65
CA GLU A 193 -6.72 32.39 -16.42
C GLU A 193 -5.48 31.54 -16.13
N GLY A 194 -5.21 31.24 -14.85
CA GLY A 194 -4.08 30.39 -14.47
C GLY A 194 -4.16 28.99 -15.11
N LEU A 195 -5.36 28.41 -15.22
CA LEU A 195 -5.56 27.15 -15.93
C LEU A 195 -5.39 27.31 -17.45
N ALA A 196 -5.83 28.43 -18.04
CA ALA A 196 -5.60 28.72 -19.44
C ALA A 196 -4.10 28.82 -19.78
N ILE A 197 -3.30 29.40 -18.90
CA ILE A 197 -1.83 29.45 -19.01
C ILE A 197 -1.24 28.05 -19.00
N VAL A 198 -1.58 27.24 -17.99
CA VAL A 198 -1.01 25.90 -17.84
C VAL A 198 -1.43 24.97 -18.98
N THR A 199 -2.70 25.03 -19.41
CA THR A 199 -3.18 24.25 -20.56
C THR A 199 -2.50 24.67 -21.87
N LYS A 200 -2.27 25.97 -22.07
CA LYS A 200 -1.50 26.47 -23.22
C LYS A 200 -0.03 26.02 -23.15
N TYR A 201 0.59 26.09 -21.97
CA TYR A 201 1.95 25.59 -21.72
C TYR A 201 2.08 24.11 -22.10
N ILE A 202 1.14 23.26 -21.71
CA ILE A 202 1.14 21.82 -22.02
C ILE A 202 0.94 21.56 -23.52
N THR A 203 0.06 22.33 -24.18
CA THR A 203 -0.35 22.06 -25.56
C THR A 203 0.58 22.69 -26.60
N LYS A 204 1.15 23.87 -26.32
CA LYS A 204 1.95 24.70 -27.24
C LYS A 204 3.38 24.97 -26.77
N GLY A 205 3.69 24.80 -25.47
CA GLY A 205 5.03 25.00 -24.91
C GLY A 205 5.29 26.40 -24.36
N TRP A 206 6.44 26.57 -23.70
CA TRP A 206 6.81 27.81 -22.99
C TRP A 206 6.92 29.05 -23.90
N LYS A 207 7.52 28.90 -25.10
CA LYS A 207 7.72 30.05 -26.01
C LYS A 207 6.41 30.76 -26.34
N GLU A 208 5.36 29.98 -26.63
CA GLU A 208 4.02 30.50 -26.93
C GLU A 208 3.40 31.22 -25.73
N VAL A 209 3.57 30.66 -24.52
CA VAL A 209 3.04 31.27 -23.29
C VAL A 209 3.76 32.57 -22.97
N HIS A 210 5.10 32.56 -23.04
CA HIS A 210 5.90 33.76 -22.80
C HIS A 210 5.50 34.88 -23.76
N GLU A 211 5.39 34.61 -25.07
CA GLU A 211 5.01 35.62 -26.06
C GLU A 211 3.60 36.19 -25.82
N LEU A 212 2.64 35.33 -25.47
CA LEU A 212 1.25 35.76 -25.26
C LEU A 212 1.04 36.63 -24.02
N TYR A 213 1.89 36.49 -23.00
CA TYR A 213 1.72 37.15 -21.70
C TYR A 213 2.79 38.21 -21.40
N LYS A 214 3.78 38.40 -22.29
CA LYS A 214 4.89 39.35 -22.10
C LYS A 214 4.47 40.79 -21.81
N GLU A 215 3.41 41.27 -22.47
CA GLU A 215 2.96 42.68 -22.39
C GLU A 215 1.58 42.84 -21.72
N LYS A 216 1.04 41.74 -21.16
CA LYS A 216 -0.27 41.79 -20.51
C LYS A 216 -0.13 42.27 -19.07
N ALA A 217 -1.09 43.07 -18.61
CA ALA A 217 -1.26 43.30 -17.17
C ALA A 217 -1.72 41.98 -16.51
N LEU A 218 -0.94 41.48 -15.56
CA LEU A 218 -1.17 40.19 -14.90
C LEU A 218 -1.57 40.40 -13.45
N SER A 219 -2.38 39.49 -12.91
CA SER A 219 -2.53 39.41 -11.46
C SER A 219 -1.24 38.89 -10.80
N VAL A 220 -1.08 39.15 -9.50
CA VAL A 220 0.06 38.68 -8.72
C VAL A 220 0.17 37.16 -8.74
N GLU A 221 -0.96 36.44 -8.74
CA GLU A 221 -1.01 34.99 -8.84
C GLU A 221 -0.53 34.49 -10.21
N THR A 222 -0.93 35.17 -11.28
CA THR A 222 -0.54 34.86 -12.65
C THR A 222 0.95 35.14 -12.87
N GLU A 223 1.49 36.22 -12.32
CA GLU A 223 2.92 36.53 -12.40
C GLU A 223 3.77 35.46 -11.68
N LYS A 224 3.37 35.06 -10.46
CA LYS A 224 4.02 33.97 -9.73
C LYS A 224 4.01 32.65 -10.53
N LEU A 225 2.88 32.34 -11.17
CA LEU A 225 2.73 31.15 -12.01
C LEU A 225 3.70 31.17 -13.21
N LEU A 226 3.81 32.31 -13.91
CA LEU A 226 4.73 32.45 -15.04
C LEU A 226 6.19 32.36 -14.60
N LYS A 227 6.57 33.01 -13.50
CA LYS A 227 7.93 32.90 -12.91
C LYS A 227 8.28 31.46 -12.58
N TYR A 228 7.34 30.70 -12.01
CA TYR A 228 7.55 29.27 -11.73
C TYR A 228 7.79 28.46 -13.01
N LEU A 229 6.97 28.66 -14.05
CA LEU A 229 7.14 27.95 -15.33
C LEU A 229 8.45 28.33 -16.02
N GLU A 230 8.84 29.60 -15.93
CA GLU A 230 10.14 30.09 -16.41
C GLU A 230 11.29 29.40 -15.70
N ALA A 231 11.27 29.33 -14.36
CA ALA A 231 12.28 28.66 -13.55
C ALA A 231 12.43 27.17 -13.93
N VAL A 232 11.30 26.49 -14.13
CA VAL A 232 11.27 25.09 -14.59
C VAL A 232 11.89 24.93 -15.99
N GLU A 233 11.83 25.93 -16.86
CA GLU A 233 12.49 25.89 -18.16
C GLU A 233 13.96 26.31 -18.09
N LYS A 234 14.28 27.29 -17.23
CA LYS A 234 15.63 27.79 -16.99
C LYS A 234 16.53 26.71 -16.41
N VAL A 235 16.05 25.97 -15.40
CA VAL A 235 16.82 24.88 -14.76
C VAL A 235 17.24 23.80 -15.76
N LYS A 236 16.45 23.56 -16.82
CA LYS A 236 16.78 22.57 -17.86
C LYS A 236 17.83 23.03 -18.86
N ARG A 237 18.19 24.31 -18.87
CA ARG A 237 19.14 24.89 -19.82
C ARG A 237 20.48 25.19 -19.17
N THR A 238 20.47 25.56 -17.90
CA THR A 238 21.69 25.87 -17.16
C THR A 238 22.50 24.62 -16.81
N ARG A 239 23.82 24.78 -16.81
CA ARG A 239 24.81 23.81 -16.31
C ARG A 239 25.51 24.32 -15.05
N ASP A 240 25.22 25.54 -14.62
CA ASP A 240 25.79 26.13 -13.42
C ASP A 240 25.13 25.54 -12.18
N GLU A 241 25.95 25.02 -11.27
CA GLU A 241 25.50 24.37 -10.05
C GLU A 241 24.84 25.35 -9.08
N LEU A 242 25.41 26.55 -8.93
CA LEU A 242 24.89 27.58 -8.02
C LEU A 242 23.54 28.10 -8.49
N GLU A 243 23.38 28.32 -9.80
CA GLU A 243 22.09 28.69 -10.38
C GLU A 243 21.03 27.60 -10.18
N VAL A 244 21.39 26.32 -10.31
CA VAL A 244 20.47 25.20 -10.04
C VAL A 244 20.04 25.19 -8.58
N ILE A 245 20.98 25.36 -7.64
CA ILE A 245 20.69 25.43 -6.20
C ILE A 245 19.73 26.58 -5.89
N HIS A 246 20.02 27.77 -6.40
CA HIS A 246 19.16 28.95 -6.22
C HIS A 246 17.74 28.72 -6.75
N LEU A 247 17.60 28.12 -7.93
CA LEU A 247 16.29 27.80 -8.51
C LEU A 247 15.53 26.76 -7.68
N ILE A 248 16.23 25.79 -7.06
CA ILE A 248 15.61 24.82 -6.14
C ILE A 248 15.06 25.52 -4.90
N GLU A 249 15.85 26.40 -4.28
CA GLU A 249 15.49 27.09 -3.05
C GLU A 249 14.34 28.09 -3.27
N GLU A 250 14.41 28.90 -4.33
CA GLU A 250 13.42 29.94 -4.62
C GLU A 250 12.06 29.33 -5.05
N HIS A 251 12.09 28.33 -5.92
CA HIS A 251 10.87 27.80 -6.55
C HIS A 251 10.46 26.41 -6.04
N ARG A 252 11.16 25.88 -5.03
CA ARG A 252 10.94 24.55 -4.43
C ARG A 252 10.92 23.45 -5.50
N LEU A 253 11.88 23.51 -6.42
CA LEU A 253 11.98 22.51 -7.48
C LEU A 253 12.37 21.15 -6.88
N VAL A 254 11.79 20.09 -7.44
CA VAL A 254 12.08 18.71 -7.03
C VAL A 254 12.97 18.02 -8.06
N ARG A 255 13.50 16.86 -7.68
CA ARG A 255 14.34 15.99 -8.51
C ARG A 255 13.80 15.80 -9.94
N GLU A 256 12.49 15.63 -10.12
CA GLU A 256 11.87 15.43 -11.43
C GLU A 256 11.99 16.63 -12.39
N HIS A 257 12.29 17.83 -11.89
CA HIS A 257 12.53 19.01 -12.74
C HIS A 257 13.96 19.10 -13.26
N LEU A 258 14.91 18.43 -12.60
CA LEU A 258 16.34 18.55 -12.87
C LEU A 258 16.80 17.61 -13.98
N LEU A 259 17.93 17.94 -14.62
CA LEU A 259 18.60 17.03 -15.54
C LEU A 259 19.37 15.96 -14.78
N THR A 260 19.56 14.81 -15.41
CA THR A 260 20.35 13.69 -14.84
C THR A 260 21.76 14.12 -14.43
N ASN A 261 22.36 15.09 -15.13
CA ASN A 261 23.69 15.58 -14.80
C ASN A 261 23.72 16.40 -13.50
N HIS A 262 22.67 17.19 -13.22
CA HIS A 262 22.57 17.95 -11.95
C HIS A 262 22.54 17.01 -10.75
N LEU A 263 21.91 15.83 -10.89
CA LEU A 263 21.80 14.81 -9.84
C LEU A 263 23.10 14.08 -9.50
N LYS A 264 24.23 14.47 -10.11
CA LYS A 264 25.57 14.01 -9.71
C LYS A 264 26.18 14.88 -8.61
N SER A 265 25.72 16.12 -8.45
CA SER A 265 26.26 17.07 -7.47
C SER A 265 25.78 16.79 -6.06
N LYS A 266 26.71 16.75 -5.09
CA LYS A 266 26.41 16.64 -3.65
C LYS A 266 25.60 17.85 -3.16
N GLU A 267 25.98 19.06 -3.56
CA GLU A 267 25.35 20.30 -3.10
C GLU A 267 23.93 20.47 -3.66
N VAL A 268 23.68 20.05 -4.91
CA VAL A 268 22.31 19.99 -5.46
C VAL A 268 21.42 19.03 -4.66
N TRP A 269 21.95 17.88 -4.22
CA TRP A 269 21.18 16.96 -3.36
C TRP A 269 20.92 17.53 -1.97
N LYS A 270 21.86 18.29 -1.39
CA LYS A 270 21.64 19.00 -0.12
C LYS A 270 20.52 20.03 -0.25
N ALA A 271 20.51 20.82 -1.32
CA ALA A 271 19.44 21.78 -1.60
C ALA A 271 18.08 21.07 -1.75
N LEU A 272 18.03 19.95 -2.49
CA LEU A 272 16.81 19.14 -2.63
C LEU A 272 16.32 18.57 -1.30
N LEU A 273 17.23 18.19 -0.39
CA LEU A 273 16.90 17.53 0.89
C LEU A 273 16.05 18.42 1.82
N GLN A 274 16.25 19.74 1.78
CA GLN A 274 15.57 20.70 2.65
C GLN A 274 14.04 20.59 2.54
N GLU A 275 13.52 20.55 1.31
CA GLU A 275 12.07 20.47 1.03
C GLU A 275 11.65 19.12 0.42
N MET A 276 12.49 18.08 0.54
CA MET A 276 12.21 16.78 -0.07
C MET A 276 10.96 16.13 0.53
N PRO A 277 9.96 15.74 -0.29
CA PRO A 277 8.81 14.98 0.20
C PRO A 277 9.22 13.63 0.79
N LEU A 278 8.58 13.20 1.88
CA LEU A 278 8.96 11.98 2.62
C LEU A 278 9.04 10.72 1.75
N THR A 279 8.10 10.51 0.82
CA THR A 279 8.16 9.35 -0.09
C THR A 279 9.40 9.40 -1.01
N ALA A 280 9.83 10.59 -1.42
CA ALA A 280 11.06 10.76 -2.19
C ALA A 280 12.29 10.56 -1.30
N LEU A 281 12.26 11.05 -0.05
CA LEU A 281 13.32 10.84 0.93
C LEU A 281 13.60 9.36 1.14
N LEU A 282 12.57 8.57 1.49
CA LEU A 282 12.68 7.12 1.72
C LEU A 282 13.30 6.38 0.53
N ARG A 283 12.91 6.75 -0.70
CA ARG A 283 13.41 6.12 -1.93
C ARG A 283 14.85 6.50 -2.30
N ASN A 284 15.40 7.58 -1.73
CA ASN A 284 16.72 8.10 -2.08
C ASN A 284 17.74 7.99 -0.95
N LEU A 285 17.42 7.40 0.21
CA LEU A 285 18.36 7.25 1.34
C LEU A 285 19.70 6.64 0.90
N GLY A 286 19.65 5.50 0.21
CA GLY A 286 20.86 4.84 -0.32
C GLY A 286 21.62 5.69 -1.33
N LYS A 287 20.92 6.44 -2.18
CA LYS A 287 21.54 7.34 -3.17
C LYS A 287 22.23 8.54 -2.54
N MET A 288 21.59 9.16 -1.55
CA MET A 288 22.16 10.31 -0.83
C MET A 288 23.34 9.88 0.05
N THR A 289 23.28 8.70 0.67
CA THR A 289 24.40 8.13 1.42
C THR A 289 25.58 7.79 0.50
N ALA A 290 25.32 7.15 -0.65
CA ALA A 290 26.35 6.85 -1.65
C ALA A 290 27.03 8.10 -2.25
N ASN A 291 26.30 9.22 -2.30
CA ASN A 291 26.79 10.50 -2.82
C ASN A 291 27.42 11.39 -1.71
N SER A 292 27.68 10.84 -0.51
CA SER A 292 28.24 11.59 0.63
C SER A 292 27.39 12.78 1.08
N VAL A 293 26.08 12.78 0.81
CA VAL A 293 25.15 13.81 1.34
C VAL A 293 24.79 13.49 2.79
N LEU A 294 24.59 12.20 3.09
CA LEU A 294 24.28 11.67 4.42
C LEU A 294 25.53 10.97 4.96
N GLU A 295 26.50 11.76 5.42
CA GLU A 295 27.69 11.24 6.10
C GLU A 295 27.43 11.16 7.61
N PRO A 296 27.91 10.11 8.31
CA PRO A 296 27.69 9.94 9.74
C PRO A 296 28.12 11.19 10.54
N GLY A 297 27.25 11.65 11.44
CA GLY A 297 27.49 12.82 12.29
C GLY A 297 27.21 14.19 11.65
N ASN A 298 26.86 14.25 10.35
CA ASN A 298 26.47 15.51 9.72
C ASN A 298 25.05 15.94 10.09
N SER A 299 24.78 17.24 10.01
CA SER A 299 23.45 17.83 10.29
C SER A 299 22.36 17.31 9.34
N GLU A 300 22.71 16.92 8.12
CA GLU A 300 21.75 16.32 7.18
C GLU A 300 21.20 14.97 7.67
N VAL A 301 22.00 14.16 8.37
CA VAL A 301 21.53 12.89 8.95
C VAL A 301 20.53 13.17 10.06
N SER A 302 20.83 14.13 10.94
CA SER A 302 19.89 14.55 12.00
C SER A 302 18.59 15.08 11.42
N LEU A 303 18.64 15.90 10.36
CA LEU A 303 17.46 16.40 9.66
C LEU A 303 16.61 15.27 9.07
N VAL A 304 17.24 14.27 8.47
CA VAL A 304 16.55 13.07 7.95
C VAL A 304 15.88 12.31 9.08
N CYS A 305 16.58 12.05 10.18
CA CYS A 305 16.05 11.32 11.32
C CYS A 305 14.86 12.06 11.97
N GLU A 306 14.96 13.39 12.13
CA GLU A 306 13.85 14.21 12.63
C GLU A 306 12.60 14.08 11.75
N LYS A 307 12.76 14.19 10.42
CA LYS A 307 11.66 14.04 9.46
C LYS A 307 11.03 12.65 9.51
N LEU A 308 11.84 11.59 9.61
CA LEU A 308 11.37 10.21 9.68
C LEU A 308 10.67 9.90 11.00
N CYS A 309 11.09 10.50 12.11
CA CYS A 309 10.48 10.30 13.42
C CYS A 309 9.26 11.20 13.70
N ASN A 310 8.91 12.12 12.79
CA ASN A 310 7.78 13.02 12.95
C ASN A 310 6.45 12.40 12.47
N GLU A 311 5.67 11.91 13.43
CA GLU A 311 4.38 11.25 13.18
C GLU A 311 3.38 12.10 12.38
N LYS A 312 3.31 13.42 12.67
CA LYS A 312 2.40 14.34 11.94
C LYS A 312 2.77 14.43 10.47
N LEU A 313 4.07 14.48 10.16
CA LEU A 313 4.56 14.51 8.77
C LEU A 313 4.32 13.18 8.07
N LEU A 314 4.59 12.04 8.73
CA LEU A 314 4.33 10.69 8.20
C LEU A 314 2.85 10.54 7.81
N LYS A 315 1.91 10.89 8.71
CA LYS A 315 0.47 10.85 8.46
C LYS A 315 0.03 11.81 7.35
N LYS A 316 0.50 13.06 7.38
CA LYS A 316 0.18 14.05 6.34
C LYS A 316 0.64 13.61 4.94
N ALA A 317 1.82 12.99 4.86
CA ALA A 317 2.37 12.45 3.62
C ALA A 317 1.82 11.06 3.24
N ARG A 318 0.93 10.47 4.07
CA ARG A 318 0.35 9.13 3.89
C ARG A 318 1.44 8.06 3.71
N ILE A 319 2.47 8.12 4.56
CA ILE A 319 3.53 7.11 4.55
C ILE A 319 2.99 5.83 5.18
N HIS A 320 2.70 4.86 4.33
CA HIS A 320 2.34 3.50 4.74
C HIS A 320 3.50 2.76 5.44
N PRO A 321 3.25 1.91 6.46
CA PRO A 321 4.28 1.12 7.14
C PRO A 321 5.11 0.25 6.19
N PHE A 322 4.48 -0.30 5.15
CA PHE A 322 5.19 -1.11 4.15
C PHE A 322 6.24 -0.30 3.37
N HIS A 323 6.02 1.01 3.15
CA HIS A 323 7.04 1.87 2.54
C HIS A 323 8.27 1.99 3.43
N ILE A 324 8.08 2.07 4.75
CA ILE A 324 9.17 2.09 5.72
C ILE A 324 9.89 0.75 5.72
N LEU A 325 9.16 -0.37 5.73
CA LEU A 325 9.75 -1.70 5.75
C LEU A 325 10.59 -1.98 4.49
N ILE A 326 10.09 -1.64 3.30
CA ILE A 326 10.88 -1.72 2.06
C ILE A 326 12.10 -0.80 2.15
N ALA A 327 11.93 0.44 2.61
CA ALA A 327 13.02 1.41 2.70
C ALA A 327 14.12 0.92 3.65
N LEU A 328 13.74 0.36 4.80
CA LEU A 328 14.65 -0.24 5.78
C LEU A 328 15.44 -1.38 5.16
N GLU A 329 14.77 -2.38 4.57
CA GLU A 329 15.46 -3.53 4.01
C GLU A 329 16.33 -3.14 2.81
N THR A 330 15.81 -2.28 1.93
CA THR A 330 16.59 -1.78 0.78
C THR A 330 17.80 -0.98 1.24
N TYR A 331 17.66 -0.11 2.25
CA TYR A 331 18.76 0.71 2.75
C TYR A 331 19.83 -0.14 3.44
N LYS A 332 19.41 -1.10 4.27
CA LYS A 332 20.27 -2.02 5.01
C LYS A 332 21.14 -2.88 4.10
N THR A 333 20.66 -3.30 2.94
CA THR A 333 21.47 -4.11 1.99
C THR A 333 22.76 -3.41 1.53
N GLY A 334 22.83 -2.07 1.62
CA GLY A 334 24.05 -1.32 1.28
C GLY A 334 24.36 -1.23 -0.22
N HIS A 335 23.47 -1.72 -1.09
CA HIS A 335 23.65 -1.62 -2.53
C HIS A 335 22.32 -1.54 -3.28
N GLY A 336 22.36 -0.97 -4.48
CA GLY A 336 21.18 -0.95 -5.36
C GLY A 336 20.83 -2.35 -5.87
N LEU A 337 19.55 -2.60 -6.15
CA LEU A 337 19.09 -3.81 -6.85
C LEU A 337 19.65 -3.89 -8.28
N ARG A 338 19.90 -2.73 -8.90
CA ARG A 338 20.45 -2.59 -10.24
C ARG A 338 21.57 -1.55 -10.25
N GLY A 339 22.64 -1.84 -10.98
CA GLY A 339 23.77 -0.94 -11.19
C GLY A 339 24.92 -1.10 -10.18
N LYS A 340 25.80 -0.10 -10.13
CA LYS A 340 27.04 -0.12 -9.34
C LYS A 340 26.94 0.67 -8.03
N LEU A 341 25.75 1.14 -7.66
CA LEU A 341 25.55 1.99 -6.49
C LEU A 341 25.74 1.17 -5.21
N LYS A 342 26.67 1.59 -4.36
CA LYS A 342 26.95 1.01 -3.05
C LYS A 342 27.04 2.12 -2.02
N TRP A 343 26.65 1.83 -0.79
CA TRP A 343 26.77 2.72 0.36
C TRP A 343 26.96 1.91 1.63
N ARG A 344 27.41 2.57 2.69
CA ARG A 344 27.41 2.01 4.04
C ARG A 344 26.15 2.52 4.74
N PRO A 345 25.23 1.66 5.18
CA PRO A 345 24.05 2.09 5.93
C PRO A 345 24.46 2.84 7.20
N ASP A 346 23.78 3.94 7.49
CA ASP A 346 23.93 4.71 8.71
C ASP A 346 23.02 4.17 9.83
N GLU A 347 23.57 3.97 11.02
CA GLU A 347 22.88 3.36 12.16
C GLU A 347 21.77 4.26 12.74
N GLU A 348 21.93 5.60 12.69
CA GLU A 348 20.90 6.53 13.15
C GLU A 348 19.70 6.50 12.21
N ILE A 349 19.94 6.44 10.90
CA ILE A 349 18.87 6.30 9.90
C ILE A 349 18.14 4.96 10.06
N LEU A 350 18.86 3.86 10.30
CA LEU A 350 18.23 2.55 10.53
C LEU A 350 17.34 2.57 11.78
N LYS A 351 17.81 3.15 12.89
CA LYS A 351 17.00 3.35 14.10
C LYS A 351 15.79 4.25 13.86
N ALA A 352 15.96 5.32 13.08
CA ALA A 352 14.88 6.22 12.74
C ALA A 352 13.81 5.55 11.87
N LEU A 353 14.20 4.68 10.93
CA LEU A 353 13.28 3.85 10.14
C LEU A 353 12.53 2.84 11.00
N ASP A 354 13.20 2.16 11.93
CA ASP A 354 12.58 1.25 12.89
C ASP A 354 11.49 1.97 13.70
N ALA A 355 11.83 3.13 14.28
CA ALA A 355 10.87 3.94 15.03
C ALA A 355 9.73 4.50 14.15
N ALA A 356 10.04 4.89 12.90
CA ALA A 356 9.05 5.41 11.96
C ALA A 356 7.99 4.37 11.60
N PHE A 357 8.37 3.09 11.46
CA PHE A 357 7.46 2.01 11.10
C PHE A 357 6.27 1.96 12.07
N TYR A 358 6.52 1.91 13.38
CA TYR A 358 5.43 1.86 14.37
C TYR A 358 4.58 3.14 14.38
N LYS A 359 5.19 4.31 14.15
CA LYS A 359 4.49 5.61 14.09
C LYS A 359 3.58 5.77 12.87
N THR A 360 3.74 4.94 11.83
CA THR A 360 2.85 4.98 10.67
C THR A 360 1.51 4.29 10.90
N PHE A 361 1.40 3.40 11.89
CA PHE A 361 0.13 2.82 12.29
C PHE A 361 -0.71 3.82 13.07
N LYS A 362 -2.03 3.63 13.04
CA LYS A 362 -2.92 4.37 13.93
C LYS A 362 -2.75 3.81 15.34
N THR A 363 -2.34 4.67 16.28
CA THR A 363 -2.31 4.32 17.70
C THR A 363 -3.72 4.05 18.19
N VAL A 364 -3.91 2.90 18.85
CA VAL A 364 -5.16 2.52 19.50
C VAL A 364 -4.89 2.25 20.98
N GLU A 365 -5.91 2.47 21.81
CA GLU A 365 -5.85 2.07 23.22
C GLU A 365 -5.83 0.53 23.29
N PRO A 366 -4.89 -0.08 24.04
CA PRO A 366 -4.83 -1.52 24.18
C PRO A 366 -6.09 -2.06 24.86
N THR A 367 -6.49 -3.26 24.48
CA THR A 367 -7.64 -3.97 25.05
C THR A 367 -7.28 -4.61 26.40
N GLY A 368 -6.00 -4.91 26.63
CA GLY A 368 -5.53 -5.60 27.84
C GLY A 368 -5.92 -7.08 27.90
N LYS A 369 -6.35 -7.66 26.77
CA LYS A 369 -6.66 -9.09 26.62
C LYS A 369 -5.39 -9.91 26.36
N ARG A 370 -5.50 -11.24 26.49
CA ARG A 370 -4.43 -12.19 26.19
C ARG A 370 -4.44 -12.56 24.71
N PHE A 371 -3.39 -12.20 23.98
CA PHE A 371 -3.25 -12.48 22.56
C PHE A 371 -2.29 -13.64 22.30
N LEU A 372 -2.65 -14.52 21.38
CA LEU A 372 -1.74 -15.48 20.79
C LEU A 372 -1.59 -15.16 19.30
N LEU A 373 -0.38 -14.77 18.91
CA LEU A 373 -0.04 -14.33 17.57
C LEU A 373 0.74 -15.44 16.87
N ALA A 374 0.15 -16.04 15.84
CA ALA A 374 0.69 -17.17 15.12
C ALA A 374 1.10 -16.79 13.70
N VAL A 375 2.40 -16.87 13.41
CA VAL A 375 2.96 -16.56 12.09
C VAL A 375 3.16 -17.85 11.30
N ASP A 376 2.51 -17.93 10.14
CA ASP A 376 2.73 -19.00 9.19
C ASP A 376 4.12 -18.85 8.54
N VAL A 377 4.93 -19.90 8.66
CA VAL A 377 6.29 -20.02 8.12
C VAL A 377 6.42 -21.17 7.12
N SER A 378 5.29 -21.68 6.63
CA SER A 378 5.26 -22.70 5.57
C SER A 378 5.91 -22.23 4.27
N ALA A 379 6.17 -23.17 3.36
CA ALA A 379 6.84 -22.88 2.10
C ALA A 379 6.10 -21.81 1.26
N SER A 380 4.77 -21.78 1.30
CA SER A 380 3.97 -20.80 0.54
C SER A 380 4.18 -19.37 1.01
N MET A 381 4.50 -19.17 2.30
CA MET A 381 4.77 -17.86 2.88
C MET A 381 6.09 -17.23 2.43
N ASN A 382 6.91 -17.96 1.66
CA ASN A 382 8.08 -17.40 0.97
C ASN A 382 7.70 -16.57 -0.28
N GLN A 383 6.42 -16.55 -0.68
CA GLN A 383 5.91 -15.69 -1.74
C GLN A 383 6.18 -14.20 -1.49
N ARG A 384 6.46 -13.45 -2.56
CA ARG A 384 6.78 -12.01 -2.46
C ARG A 384 5.51 -11.19 -2.32
N VAL A 385 5.55 -10.20 -1.44
CA VAL A 385 4.42 -9.30 -1.22
C VAL A 385 4.60 -8.03 -2.05
N LEU A 386 3.55 -7.61 -2.78
CA LEU A 386 3.50 -6.36 -3.55
C LEU A 386 4.67 -6.20 -4.55
N GLY A 387 5.14 -7.30 -5.15
CA GLY A 387 6.29 -7.30 -6.07
C GLY A 387 7.61 -6.83 -5.43
N SER A 388 7.71 -6.89 -4.10
CA SER A 388 8.88 -6.44 -3.35
C SER A 388 9.90 -7.56 -3.08
N ILE A 389 10.99 -7.22 -2.40
CA ILE A 389 11.98 -8.19 -1.90
C ILE A 389 11.52 -8.88 -0.60
N LEU A 390 10.40 -8.49 -0.01
CA LEU A 390 9.92 -9.05 1.26
C LEU A 390 8.98 -10.22 0.98
N ASN A 391 9.14 -11.32 1.74
CA ASN A 391 8.22 -12.45 1.69
C ASN A 391 7.07 -12.30 2.70
N ALA A 392 6.02 -13.10 2.54
CA ALA A 392 4.81 -12.99 3.35
C ALA A 392 5.07 -13.27 4.84
N SER A 393 5.95 -14.21 5.20
CA SER A 393 6.31 -14.50 6.60
C SER A 393 7.03 -13.33 7.29
N THR A 394 7.94 -12.66 6.60
CA THR A 394 8.61 -11.43 7.05
C THR A 394 7.60 -10.32 7.32
N VAL A 395 6.66 -10.14 6.39
CA VAL A 395 5.59 -9.15 6.49
C VAL A 395 4.65 -9.50 7.66
N ALA A 396 4.28 -10.77 7.81
CA ALA A 396 3.47 -11.26 8.92
C ALA A 396 4.15 -11.01 10.28
N ALA A 397 5.45 -11.29 10.40
CA ALA A 397 6.22 -11.03 11.61
C ALA A 397 6.29 -9.53 11.95
N ALA A 398 6.41 -8.66 10.94
CA ALA A 398 6.37 -7.21 11.14
C ALA A 398 5.00 -6.76 11.69
N MET A 399 3.89 -7.32 11.20
CA MET A 399 2.54 -7.06 11.76
C MET A 399 2.40 -7.61 13.18
N CYS A 400 2.93 -8.81 13.43
CA CYS A 400 2.96 -9.41 14.75
C CYS A 400 3.59 -8.46 15.78
N MET A 401 4.77 -7.89 15.45
CA MET A 401 5.44 -6.92 16.31
C MET A 401 4.62 -5.66 16.61
N VAL A 402 3.77 -5.21 15.68
CA VAL A 402 2.88 -4.07 15.92
C VAL A 402 1.85 -4.41 16.99
N VAL A 403 1.26 -5.61 16.91
CA VAL A 403 0.28 -6.09 17.89
C VAL A 403 0.96 -6.32 19.24
N THR A 404 2.11 -7.01 19.28
CA THR A 404 2.84 -7.29 20.54
C THR A 404 3.31 -6.02 21.26
N ARG A 405 3.63 -4.94 20.53
CA ARG A 405 3.96 -3.64 21.14
C ARG A 405 2.74 -2.87 21.64
N THR A 406 1.55 -3.18 21.11
CA THR A 406 0.28 -2.57 21.56
C THR A 406 -0.27 -3.34 22.75
N GLU A 407 -0.41 -4.66 22.62
CA GLU A 407 -0.98 -5.58 23.61
C GLU A 407 0.16 -6.29 24.35
N LYS A 408 0.44 -5.84 25.58
CA LYS A 408 1.58 -6.35 26.37
C LYS A 408 1.48 -7.84 26.68
N ASP A 409 0.27 -8.37 26.83
CA ASP A 409 0.00 -9.78 27.08
C ASP A 409 -0.19 -10.52 25.74
N SER A 410 0.92 -10.63 25.00
CA SER A 410 0.98 -11.26 23.68
C SER A 410 2.00 -12.39 23.68
N TYR A 411 1.58 -13.58 23.27
CA TYR A 411 2.46 -14.72 23.05
C TYR A 411 2.64 -14.96 21.55
N VAL A 412 3.88 -14.99 21.07
CA VAL A 412 4.19 -15.15 19.65
C VAL A 412 4.67 -16.56 19.37
N VAL A 413 4.06 -17.20 18.37
CA VAL A 413 4.44 -18.53 17.87
C VAL A 413 4.60 -18.51 16.36
N ALA A 414 5.39 -19.46 15.84
CA ALA A 414 5.50 -19.74 14.43
C ALA A 414 5.01 -21.16 14.17
N PHE A 415 4.45 -21.42 12.99
CA PHE A 415 3.96 -22.74 12.63
C PHE A 415 4.10 -23.02 11.13
N SER A 416 4.26 -24.31 10.81
CA SER A 416 4.16 -24.85 9.46
C SER A 416 3.25 -26.09 9.51
N ASP A 417 3.79 -27.28 9.30
CA ASP A 417 3.18 -28.57 9.65
C ASP A 417 3.50 -29.00 11.10
N GLU A 418 4.43 -28.29 11.74
CA GLU A 418 4.70 -28.35 13.18
C GLU A 418 4.79 -26.96 13.82
N MET A 419 4.69 -26.92 15.15
CA MET A 419 4.92 -25.70 15.92
C MET A 419 6.42 -25.44 16.01
N VAL A 420 6.84 -24.23 15.64
CA VAL A 420 8.24 -23.81 15.68
C VAL A 420 8.41 -22.70 16.73
N PRO A 421 9.45 -22.74 17.57
CA PRO A 421 9.77 -21.61 18.44
C PRO A 421 9.93 -20.33 17.61
N CYS A 422 9.12 -19.31 17.89
CA CYS A 422 9.28 -18.02 17.22
C CYS A 422 10.40 -17.26 17.93
N PRO A 423 11.52 -16.95 17.26
CA PRO A 423 12.65 -16.25 17.89
C PRO A 423 12.34 -14.77 18.17
N VAL A 424 11.15 -14.28 17.84
CA VAL A 424 10.78 -12.86 17.87
C VAL A 424 10.46 -12.42 19.30
N THR A 425 11.17 -11.41 19.79
CA THR A 425 10.91 -10.76 21.09
C THR A 425 10.60 -9.27 20.89
N THR A 426 9.90 -8.66 21.85
CA THR A 426 9.40 -7.27 21.75
C THR A 426 10.51 -6.22 21.65
N ASP A 427 11.68 -6.52 22.19
CA ASP A 427 12.89 -5.71 22.19
C ASP A 427 13.69 -5.81 20.88
N MET A 428 13.39 -6.79 20.02
CA MET A 428 14.03 -6.88 18.72
C MET A 428 13.67 -5.68 17.84
N THR A 429 14.68 -5.18 17.14
CA THR A 429 14.51 -4.31 15.97
C THR A 429 13.85 -5.11 14.85
N LEU A 430 13.15 -4.42 13.94
CA LEU A 430 12.61 -5.03 12.73
C LEU A 430 13.69 -5.82 11.98
N GLN A 431 14.90 -5.28 11.90
CA GLN A 431 16.03 -5.97 11.26
C GLN A 431 16.33 -7.34 11.87
N GLN A 432 16.35 -7.45 13.20
CA GLN A 432 16.57 -8.71 13.90
C GLN A 432 15.42 -9.68 13.66
N VAL A 433 14.18 -9.19 13.69
CA VAL A 433 12.98 -9.99 13.36
C VAL A 433 13.08 -10.57 11.96
N LEU A 434 13.40 -9.75 10.94
CA LEU A 434 13.49 -10.22 9.56
C LEU A 434 14.58 -11.29 9.39
N MET A 435 15.74 -11.09 10.01
CA MET A 435 16.82 -12.07 9.99
C MET A 435 16.42 -13.38 10.66
N ALA A 436 15.79 -13.32 11.83
CA ALA A 436 15.38 -14.50 12.57
C ALA A 436 14.31 -15.31 11.80
N MET A 437 13.33 -14.64 11.19
CA MET A 437 12.29 -15.30 10.38
C MET A 437 12.87 -16.01 9.15
N SER A 438 13.92 -15.46 8.53
CA SER A 438 14.57 -16.08 7.37
C SER A 438 15.31 -17.39 7.64
N GLN A 439 15.59 -17.71 8.91
CA GLN A 439 16.31 -18.93 9.31
C GLN A 439 15.36 -20.09 9.64
N ILE A 440 14.05 -19.83 9.69
CA ILE A 440 13.06 -20.85 10.04
C ILE A 440 12.86 -21.79 8.84
N PRO A 441 13.04 -23.12 9.00
CA PRO A 441 12.81 -24.06 7.91
C PRO A 441 11.33 -24.07 7.51
N ALA A 442 11.08 -24.19 6.22
CA ALA A 442 9.75 -24.25 5.66
C ALA A 442 9.21 -25.69 5.66
N GLY A 443 7.99 -25.87 6.17
CA GLY A 443 7.24 -27.13 6.13
C GLY A 443 5.93 -27.02 5.36
N GLY A 444 5.05 -28.01 5.55
CA GLY A 444 3.64 -27.94 5.12
C GLY A 444 2.84 -26.86 5.87
N THR A 445 1.51 -26.87 5.73
CA THR A 445 0.65 -25.84 6.33
C THR A 445 -0.48 -26.49 7.12
N ASP A 446 -0.42 -26.39 8.45
CA ASP A 446 -1.51 -26.72 9.37
C ASP A 446 -1.89 -25.51 10.24
N CYS A 447 -2.90 -24.76 9.77
CA CYS A 447 -3.42 -23.60 10.48
C CYS A 447 -4.20 -23.95 11.76
N SER A 448 -4.39 -25.23 12.10
CA SER A 448 -5.04 -25.66 13.34
C SER A 448 -4.07 -25.70 14.53
N LEU A 449 -2.76 -25.77 14.25
CA LEU A 449 -1.71 -25.92 15.26
C LEU A 449 -1.71 -24.86 16.37
N PRO A 450 -1.91 -23.55 16.11
CA PRO A 450 -1.87 -22.56 17.17
C PRO A 450 -2.89 -22.83 18.29
N MET A 451 -4.11 -23.20 17.91
CA MET A 451 -5.19 -23.52 18.86
C MET A 451 -4.94 -24.86 19.56
N ILE A 452 -4.49 -25.87 18.82
CA ILE A 452 -4.16 -27.19 19.38
C ILE A 452 -3.01 -27.08 20.39
N TRP A 453 -1.97 -26.32 20.03
CA TRP A 453 -0.80 -26.10 20.88
C TRP A 453 -1.21 -25.39 22.17
N ALA A 454 -1.94 -24.28 22.07
CA ALA A 454 -2.38 -23.52 23.23
C ALA A 454 -3.25 -24.36 24.18
N GLN A 455 -4.11 -25.21 23.63
CA GLN A 455 -4.91 -26.17 24.40
C GLN A 455 -4.02 -27.22 25.09
N LYS A 456 -3.01 -27.78 24.39
CA LYS A 456 -2.10 -28.81 24.93
C LYS A 456 -1.17 -28.25 26.01
N THR A 457 -0.73 -27.01 25.88
CA THR A 457 0.16 -26.34 26.85
C THR A 457 -0.60 -25.60 27.95
N ASN A 458 -1.93 -25.64 27.96
CA ASN A 458 -2.80 -24.85 28.83
C ASN A 458 -2.48 -23.35 28.81
N THR A 459 -2.12 -22.82 27.64
CA THR A 459 -1.81 -21.39 27.44
C THR A 459 -3.11 -20.62 27.22
N PRO A 460 -3.53 -19.74 28.15
CA PRO A 460 -4.77 -19.01 28.01
C PRO A 460 -4.62 -17.82 27.05
N ALA A 461 -5.38 -17.85 25.97
CA ALA A 461 -5.56 -16.77 25.00
C ALA A 461 -7.04 -16.42 24.84
N ASP A 462 -7.35 -15.12 24.88
CA ASP A 462 -8.67 -14.56 24.56
C ASP A 462 -8.83 -14.34 23.05
N VAL A 463 -7.72 -14.01 22.37
CA VAL A 463 -7.71 -13.73 20.93
C VAL A 463 -6.54 -14.45 20.26
N PHE A 464 -6.84 -15.27 19.27
CA PHE A 464 -5.87 -15.84 18.34
C PHE A 464 -5.78 -14.93 17.11
N ILE A 465 -4.58 -14.55 16.68
CA ILE A 465 -4.36 -13.91 15.39
C ILE A 465 -3.45 -14.79 14.55
N VAL A 466 -3.97 -15.33 13.45
CA VAL A 466 -3.22 -16.21 12.54
C VAL A 466 -2.89 -15.43 11.27
N PHE A 467 -1.60 -15.24 11.00
CA PHE A 467 -1.09 -14.59 9.79
C PHE A 467 -0.71 -15.65 8.77
N THR A 468 -1.54 -15.83 7.74
CA THR A 468 -1.40 -16.93 6.76
C THR A 468 -1.96 -16.52 5.39
N ASP A 469 -1.68 -17.30 4.35
CA ASP A 469 -2.38 -17.25 3.08
C ASP A 469 -3.63 -18.15 3.03
N ASN A 470 -3.94 -18.88 4.11
CA ASN A 470 -5.08 -19.79 4.26
C ASN A 470 -5.00 -21.08 3.41
N GLU A 471 -3.82 -21.44 2.92
CA GLU A 471 -3.60 -22.64 2.10
C GLU A 471 -3.31 -23.86 3.00
N THR A 472 -4.16 -24.11 4.00
CA THR A 472 -4.03 -25.21 4.97
C THR A 472 -4.43 -26.55 4.35
N PHE A 473 -3.67 -27.62 4.63
CA PHE A 473 -3.99 -28.97 4.12
C PHE A 473 -3.48 -30.11 5.02
N ALA A 474 -2.47 -29.85 5.85
CA ALA A 474 -1.72 -30.89 6.56
C ALA A 474 -2.38 -31.36 7.87
N GLY A 475 -3.36 -30.62 8.40
CA GLY A 475 -3.89 -30.88 9.73
C GLY A 475 -4.92 -32.00 9.80
N GLY A 476 -4.84 -32.77 10.89
CA GLY A 476 -5.82 -33.82 11.23
C GLY A 476 -7.19 -33.28 11.64
N VAL A 477 -7.31 -31.97 11.87
CA VAL A 477 -8.57 -31.27 12.16
C VAL A 477 -8.58 -29.89 11.51
N HIS A 478 -9.78 -29.37 11.23
CA HIS A 478 -9.93 -28.00 10.75
C HIS A 478 -9.60 -26.94 11.82
N PRO A 479 -9.03 -25.79 11.45
CA PRO A 479 -8.76 -24.68 12.38
C PRO A 479 -9.99 -24.22 13.18
N ALA A 480 -11.16 -24.17 12.53
CA ALA A 480 -12.43 -23.83 13.18
C ALA A 480 -12.82 -24.83 14.28
N ILE A 481 -12.59 -26.12 14.06
CA ILE A 481 -12.83 -27.18 15.06
C ILE A 481 -11.81 -27.07 16.19
N ALA A 482 -10.53 -26.85 15.87
CA ALA A 482 -9.50 -26.64 16.89
C ALA A 482 -9.81 -25.46 17.81
N LEU A 483 -10.34 -24.34 17.28
CA LEU A 483 -10.78 -23.21 18.10
C LEU A 483 -11.97 -23.59 19.01
N ARG A 484 -12.97 -24.32 18.50
CA ARG A 484 -14.13 -24.77 19.30
C ARG A 484 -13.71 -25.71 20.43
N GLU A 485 -12.81 -26.63 20.14
CA GLU A 485 -12.23 -27.53 21.15
C GLU A 485 -11.41 -26.77 22.20
N TYR A 486 -10.64 -25.76 21.77
CA TYR A 486 -9.94 -24.86 22.68
C TYR A 486 -10.93 -24.13 23.61
N ARG A 487 -11.99 -23.51 23.06
CA ARG A 487 -13.04 -22.82 23.84
C ARG A 487 -13.65 -23.75 24.90
N LYS A 488 -14.00 -24.97 24.50
CA LYS A 488 -14.62 -25.98 25.37
C LYS A 488 -13.70 -26.46 26.49
N LYS A 489 -12.42 -26.73 26.19
CA LYS A 489 -11.48 -27.32 27.17
C LYS A 489 -10.86 -26.28 28.10
N MET A 490 -10.64 -25.07 27.61
CA MET A 490 -10.04 -23.99 28.40
C MET A 490 -11.09 -23.14 29.12
N ASP A 491 -12.38 -23.29 28.78
CA ASP A 491 -13.50 -22.46 29.27
C ASP A 491 -13.25 -20.96 29.04
N ILE A 492 -12.76 -20.63 27.83
CA ILE A 492 -12.48 -19.25 27.40
C ILE A 492 -13.26 -19.00 26.11
N PRO A 493 -14.04 -17.90 26.00
CA PRO A 493 -14.74 -17.53 24.76
C PRO A 493 -13.76 -16.93 23.73
N ALA A 494 -12.74 -17.72 23.36
CA ALA A 494 -11.65 -17.26 22.54
C ALA A 494 -12.11 -16.89 21.13
N LYS A 495 -11.56 -15.81 20.60
CA LYS A 495 -11.82 -15.33 19.24
C LYS A 495 -10.67 -15.67 18.31
N LEU A 496 -10.94 -15.81 17.02
CA LEU A 496 -9.92 -16.01 15.98
C LEU A 496 -10.00 -14.86 14.97
N ILE A 497 -8.86 -14.23 14.72
CA ILE A 497 -8.68 -13.24 13.66
C ILE A 497 -7.74 -13.85 12.62
N VAL A 498 -8.23 -14.01 11.40
CA VAL A 498 -7.47 -14.49 10.26
C VAL A 498 -6.93 -13.28 9.50
N CYS A 499 -5.62 -13.08 9.58
CA CYS A 499 -4.93 -12.01 8.88
C CYS A 499 -4.39 -12.54 7.54
N GLY A 500 -5.19 -12.40 6.48
CA GLY A 500 -4.84 -12.87 5.15
C GLY A 500 -3.64 -12.10 4.58
N MET A 501 -2.58 -12.81 4.18
CA MET A 501 -1.34 -12.25 3.67
C MET A 501 -1.26 -12.18 2.13
N THR A 502 -2.34 -12.57 1.45
CA THR A 502 -2.50 -12.50 -0.01
C THR A 502 -3.91 -12.06 -0.40
N SER A 503 -4.15 -11.85 -1.69
CA SER A 503 -5.46 -11.55 -2.27
C SER A 503 -6.18 -12.78 -2.86
N ASN A 504 -5.85 -13.98 -2.38
CA ASN A 504 -6.62 -15.18 -2.72
C ASN A 504 -8.01 -15.16 -2.07
N GLY A 505 -8.88 -16.05 -2.55
CA GLY A 505 -10.28 -16.14 -2.12
C GLY A 505 -10.54 -17.02 -0.90
N PHE A 506 -9.51 -17.45 -0.16
CA PHE A 506 -9.64 -18.49 0.87
C PHE A 506 -9.63 -17.92 2.29
N THR A 507 -10.35 -18.56 3.21
CA THR A 507 -10.30 -18.24 4.64
C THR A 507 -10.52 -19.48 5.50
N ILE A 508 -9.82 -19.56 6.62
CA ILE A 508 -10.03 -20.57 7.67
C ILE A 508 -11.06 -20.14 8.72
N ALA A 509 -11.58 -18.90 8.64
CA ALA A 509 -12.63 -18.40 9.51
C ALA A 509 -14.00 -18.95 9.05
N ASP A 510 -14.74 -19.55 9.99
CA ASP A 510 -16.09 -20.02 9.71
C ASP A 510 -17.05 -18.82 9.64
N PRO A 511 -17.72 -18.57 8.51
CA PRO A 511 -18.63 -17.43 8.34
C PRO A 511 -19.85 -17.48 9.27
N ASP A 512 -20.19 -18.64 9.83
CA ASP A 512 -21.31 -18.79 10.77
C ASP A 512 -20.87 -18.62 12.24
N ASP A 513 -19.57 -18.45 12.52
CA ASP A 513 -19.02 -18.25 13.87
C ASP A 513 -18.68 -16.78 14.12
N ARG A 514 -19.50 -16.09 14.92
CA ARG A 514 -19.29 -14.68 15.29
C ARG A 514 -17.98 -14.41 16.04
N GLY A 515 -17.35 -15.44 16.60
CA GLY A 515 -16.03 -15.33 17.23
C GLY A 515 -14.88 -15.55 16.26
N MET A 516 -15.12 -15.59 14.94
CA MET A 516 -14.10 -15.63 13.90
C MET A 516 -14.22 -14.42 12.96
N LEU A 517 -13.11 -13.77 12.63
CA LEU A 517 -13.06 -12.59 11.78
C LEU A 517 -11.97 -12.71 10.72
N ASP A 518 -12.30 -12.30 9.49
CA ASP A 518 -11.35 -12.08 8.41
C ASP A 518 -10.85 -10.64 8.36
N MET A 519 -9.54 -10.47 8.21
CA MET A 519 -8.92 -9.19 7.88
C MET A 519 -7.75 -9.37 6.90
N CYS A 520 -7.22 -8.27 6.38
CA CYS A 520 -6.04 -8.28 5.53
C CYS A 520 -4.81 -7.77 6.30
N GLY A 521 -3.65 -8.37 6.03
CA GLY A 521 -2.38 -7.89 6.57
C GLY A 521 -2.01 -6.51 6.01
N PHE A 522 -1.24 -5.76 6.80
CA PHE A 522 -0.72 -4.43 6.43
C PHE A 522 -1.73 -3.33 6.15
N ASP A 523 -3.01 -3.53 6.43
CA ASP A 523 -3.96 -2.43 6.53
C ASP A 523 -3.60 -1.52 7.72
N THR A 524 -3.38 -0.21 7.52
CA THR A 524 -3.08 0.71 8.64
C THR A 524 -4.23 0.88 9.62
N GLY A 525 -5.46 0.54 9.21
CA GLY A 525 -6.65 0.48 10.07
C GLY A 525 -6.84 -0.85 10.81
N ALA A 526 -5.95 -1.83 10.59
CA ALA A 526 -6.02 -3.17 11.18
C ALA A 526 -6.22 -3.16 12.70
N LEU A 527 -5.49 -2.30 13.42
CA LEU A 527 -5.54 -2.24 14.88
C LEU A 527 -6.90 -1.80 15.42
N ASP A 528 -7.60 -0.89 14.75
CA ASP A 528 -8.96 -0.50 15.16
C ASP A 528 -9.93 -1.68 15.03
N VAL A 529 -9.82 -2.43 13.93
CA VAL A 529 -10.66 -3.61 13.66
C VAL A 529 -10.40 -4.70 14.69
N ILE A 530 -9.12 -5.00 14.96
CA ILE A 530 -8.71 -5.97 16.00
C ILE A 530 -9.28 -5.57 17.35
N ARG A 531 -9.13 -4.30 17.74
CA ARG A 531 -9.62 -3.76 19.01
C ARG A 531 -11.14 -3.89 19.12
N ASN A 532 -11.86 -3.42 18.11
CA ASN A 532 -13.32 -3.41 18.13
C ASN A 532 -13.90 -4.83 18.18
N PHE A 533 -13.35 -5.76 17.39
CA PHE A 533 -13.74 -7.16 17.42
C PHE A 533 -13.44 -7.81 18.77
N THR A 534 -12.27 -7.54 19.33
CA THR A 534 -11.85 -8.06 20.64
C THR A 534 -12.82 -7.62 21.75
N LEU A 535 -13.32 -6.37 21.68
CA LEU A 535 -14.20 -5.75 22.66
C LEU A 535 -15.71 -5.86 22.34
N ASP A 536 -16.10 -6.68 21.35
CA ASP A 536 -17.51 -6.88 20.95
C ASP A 536 -18.21 -5.58 20.48
N MET A 537 -17.46 -4.71 19.81
CA MET A 537 -17.95 -3.44 19.25
C MET A 537 -18.36 -3.51 17.77
N ILE A 538 -18.17 -4.67 17.11
CA ILE A 538 -18.58 -4.94 15.72
C ILE A 538 -19.18 -6.33 15.57
#